data_AF-A0A0F9HYC4-F1
#
_entry.id   AF-A0A0F9HYC4-F1
#
_cell.length_a   1.000
_cell.length_b   1.000
_cell.length_c   1.000
_cell.angle_alpha   90.00
_cell.angle_beta   90.00
_cell.angle_gamma   90.00
#
_symmetry.space_group_name_H-M   'P 1'
#
loop_
_entity.id
_entity.type
_entity.pdbx_description
1 polymer ?
#
loop_
_entity_poly.entity_id
_entity_poly.type
_entity_poly.pdbx_seq_one_letter_code
_entity_poly.pdbx_strand_id
1 'polypeptide(L)'
;MIKIKPYKEIKPFKERNKPKFIHPDGEIIYGTILDEIEIEHGDLKGKFYKYLVQKILYDDRSEEFRFCYYYINFSNPNAHWIFAQFALTLTKEQYLEFHKRMQEKGWI
;
A
#
# COMPACT_ATOMS: atom_id res chain seq x y z
N MET A 1 14.06 -15.87 26.19
CA MET A 1 13.89 -15.73 24.72
C MET A 1 12.43 -15.50 24.41
N ILE A 2 12.05 -14.30 23.95
CA ILE A 2 10.70 -14.04 23.46
C ILE A 2 10.60 -14.76 22.11
N LYS A 3 9.76 -15.81 22.02
CA LYS A 3 9.42 -16.44 20.75
C LYS A 3 8.64 -15.42 19.92
N ILE A 4 9.30 -14.78 18.95
CA ILE A 4 8.64 -13.97 17.93
C ILE A 4 7.76 -14.95 17.15
N LYS A 5 6.43 -14.81 17.24
CA LYS A 5 5.52 -15.61 16.43
C LYS A 5 5.84 -15.32 14.96
N PRO A 6 5.97 -16.33 14.08
CA PRO A 6 6.10 -16.07 12.65
C PRO A 6 4.89 -15.23 12.22
N TYR A 7 5.17 -14.11 11.54
CA TYR A 7 4.09 -13.29 10.98
C TYR A 7 3.26 -14.19 10.06
N LYS A 8 1.95 -13.97 10.04
CA LYS A 8 1.06 -14.68 9.12
C LYS A 8 1.55 -14.37 7.71
N GLU A 9 2.02 -15.37 6.97
CA GLU A 9 2.44 -15.17 5.58
C GLU A 9 1.31 -14.48 4.84
N ILE A 10 1.67 -13.37 4.22
CA ILE A 10 0.73 -12.56 3.46
C ILE A 10 0.51 -13.31 2.15
N LYS A 11 -0.73 -13.75 1.91
CA LYS A 11 -1.07 -14.38 0.63
C LYS A 11 -0.66 -13.47 -0.53
N PRO A 12 -0.16 -13.99 -1.66
CA PRO A 12 0.06 -13.18 -2.86
C PRO A 12 -1.20 -12.41 -3.26
N PHE A 13 -1.07 -11.19 -3.80
CA PHE A 13 -2.25 -10.36 -4.15
C PHE A 13 -3.21 -11.06 -5.13
N LYS A 14 -2.69 -11.95 -5.99
CA LYS A 14 -3.45 -12.78 -6.93
C LYS A 14 -4.42 -13.75 -6.25
N GLU A 15 -4.15 -14.12 -5.00
CA GLU A 15 -4.95 -15.04 -4.20
C GLU A 15 -5.87 -14.31 -3.20
N ARG A 16 -5.81 -12.97 -3.15
CA ARG A 16 -6.65 -12.16 -2.26
C ARG A 16 -7.97 -11.84 -2.97
N ASN A 17 -9.04 -11.68 -2.19
CA ASN A 17 -10.29 -11.12 -2.72
C ASN A 17 -10.03 -9.72 -3.30
N LYS A 18 -10.80 -9.33 -4.32
CA LYS A 18 -10.73 -7.98 -4.87
C LYS A 18 -10.91 -6.96 -3.73
N PRO A 19 -9.94 -6.06 -3.53
CA PRO A 19 -10.05 -5.03 -2.50
C PRO A 19 -11.21 -4.08 -2.83
N LYS A 20 -11.83 -3.54 -1.78
CA LYS A 20 -12.68 -2.35 -1.91
C LYS A 20 -11.80 -1.11 -1.77
N PHE A 21 -11.89 -0.18 -2.70
CA PHE A 21 -11.19 1.09 -2.62
C PHE A 21 -12.16 2.16 -2.16
N ILE A 22 -11.80 2.89 -1.12
CA ILE A 22 -12.55 4.05 -0.66
C ILE A 22 -11.71 5.26 -1.02
N HIS A 23 -12.20 6.09 -1.94
CA HIS A 23 -11.55 7.34 -2.27
C HIS A 23 -11.66 8.34 -1.10
N PRO A 24 -10.81 9.38 -1.05
CA PRO A 24 -10.86 10.39 0.01
C PRO A 24 -12.21 11.10 0.14
N ASP A 25 -13.01 11.15 -0.92
CA ASP A 25 -14.38 11.68 -0.95
C ASP A 25 -15.45 10.70 -0.39
N GLY A 26 -15.05 9.47 -0.05
CA GLY A 26 -15.93 8.43 0.48
C GLY A 26 -16.55 7.52 -0.59
N GLU A 27 -16.28 7.75 -1.87
CA GLU A 27 -16.77 6.89 -2.95
C GLU A 27 -16.11 5.50 -2.88
N ILE A 28 -16.93 4.45 -2.99
CA ILE A 28 -16.43 3.08 -3.08
C ILE A 28 -16.24 2.76 -4.55
N ILE A 29 -14.98 2.64 -4.96
CA ILE A 29 -14.61 2.25 -6.31
C ILE A 29 -14.13 0.80 -6.28
N TYR A 30 -14.53 0.06 -7.30
CA TYR A 30 -14.08 -1.30 -7.54
C TYR A 30 -13.02 -1.29 -8.64
N GLY A 31 -11.93 -2.03 -8.42
CA GLY A 31 -10.84 -2.13 -9.37
C GLY A 31 -10.12 -3.46 -9.26
N THR A 32 -9.29 -3.76 -10.24
CA THR A 32 -8.47 -4.97 -10.29
C THR A 32 -7.03 -4.60 -10.03
N ILE A 33 -6.39 -5.20 -9.02
CA ILE A 33 -4.94 -5.07 -8.81
C ILE A 33 -4.24 -5.78 -9.98
N LEU A 34 -3.45 -5.05 -10.75
CA LEU A 34 -2.62 -5.57 -11.83
C LEU A 34 -1.24 -6.00 -11.33
N ASP A 35 -0.68 -5.22 -10.41
CA ASP A 35 0.64 -5.45 -9.85
C ASP A 35 0.75 -4.89 -8.43
N GLU A 36 1.68 -5.43 -7.66
CA GLU A 36 1.87 -5.08 -6.25
C GLU A 36 3.35 -5.19 -5.86
N ILE A 37 3.92 -4.10 -5.35
CA ILE A 37 5.28 -4.04 -4.83
C ILE A 37 5.24 -3.79 -3.33
N GLU A 38 5.79 -4.72 -2.55
CA GLU A 38 5.95 -4.62 -1.11
C GLU A 38 7.38 -4.19 -0.74
N ILE A 39 7.51 -3.16 0.09
CA ILE A 39 8.79 -2.74 0.68
C ILE A 39 8.66 -2.82 2.20
N GLU A 40 9.46 -3.68 2.82
CA GLU A 40 9.50 -3.83 4.26
C GLU A 40 10.47 -2.82 4.90
N HIS A 41 10.06 -2.23 6.01
CA HIS A 41 10.85 -1.30 6.80
C HIS A 41 10.66 -1.58 8.29
N GLY A 42 11.72 -1.94 9.00
CA GLY A 42 11.70 -2.09 10.46
C GLY A 42 12.19 -0.83 11.17
N ASP A 43 11.62 -0.51 12.33
CA ASP A 43 12.20 0.46 13.26
C ASP A 43 12.94 -0.21 14.44
N LEU A 44 13.75 0.61 15.14
CA LEU A 44 14.54 0.19 16.29
C LEU A 44 13.68 -0.27 17.50
N LYS A 45 12.37 0.01 17.49
CA LYS A 45 11.42 -0.40 18.53
C LYS A 45 10.75 -1.75 18.20
N GLY A 46 11.20 -2.44 17.14
CA GLY A 46 10.66 -3.74 16.73
C GLY A 46 9.31 -3.64 16.01
N LYS A 47 8.94 -2.45 15.54
CA LYS A 47 7.78 -2.22 14.69
C LYS A 47 8.20 -2.43 13.25
N PHE A 48 7.39 -3.11 12.46
CA PHE A 48 7.66 -3.28 11.03
C PHE A 48 6.52 -2.70 10.22
N TYR A 49 6.89 -2.00 9.18
CA TYR A 49 6.01 -1.34 8.24
C TYR A 49 6.21 -2.01 6.90
N LYS A 50 5.13 -2.23 6.16
CA LYS A 50 5.18 -2.62 4.77
C LYS A 50 4.58 -1.48 3.95
N TYR A 51 5.41 -0.78 3.20
CA TYR A 51 4.93 0.10 2.16
C TYR A 51 4.46 -0.76 1.00
N LEU A 52 3.35 -0.38 0.40
CA LEU A 52 2.79 -1.10 -0.71
C LEU A 52 2.43 -0.13 -1.82
N VAL A 53 2.95 -0.38 -3.01
CA VAL A 53 2.49 0.28 -4.23
C VAL A 53 1.68 -0.72 -5.03
N GLN A 54 0.43 -0.37 -5.31
CA GLN A 54 -0.47 -1.18 -6.15
C GLN A 54 -0.69 -0.47 -7.47
N LYS A 55 -0.66 -1.22 -8.57
CA LYS A 55 -1.20 -0.78 -9.85
C LYS A 55 -2.64 -1.27 -9.96
N ILE A 56 -3.60 -0.36 -10.14
CA ILE A 56 -5.04 -0.66 -10.17
C ILE A 56 -5.58 -0.35 -11.57
N LEU A 57 -6.43 -1.24 -12.09
CA LEU A 57 -7.25 -1.03 -13.28
C LEU A 57 -8.71 -0.86 -12.86
N TYR A 58 -9.32 0.26 -13.24
CA TYR A 58 -10.75 0.53 -13.01
C TYR A 58 -11.62 0.10 -14.19
N ASP A 59 -12.94 0.15 -13.99
CA ASP A 59 -13.93 -0.30 -14.98
C ASP A 59 -13.93 0.56 -16.26
N ASP A 60 -13.58 1.84 -16.16
CA ASP A 60 -13.38 2.75 -17.29
C ASP A 60 -12.05 2.54 -18.04
N ARG A 61 -11.28 1.51 -17.62
CA ARG A 61 -9.93 1.16 -18.09
C ARG A 61 -8.84 2.17 -17.73
N SER A 62 -9.14 3.14 -16.85
CA SER A 62 -8.09 3.98 -16.28
C SER A 62 -7.20 3.18 -15.36
N GLU A 63 -5.92 3.59 -15.27
CA GLU A 63 -4.93 2.98 -14.41
C GLU A 63 -4.41 3.99 -13.39
N GLU A 64 -4.31 3.56 -12.14
CA GLU A 64 -3.72 4.36 -11.07
C GLU A 64 -2.68 3.58 -10.27
N PHE A 65 -1.71 4.32 -9.74
CA PHE A 65 -0.81 3.87 -8.71
C PHE A 65 -1.34 4.29 -7.35
N ARG A 66 -1.54 3.30 -6.47
CA ARG A 66 -1.99 3.52 -5.11
C ARG A 66 -0.87 3.25 -4.13
N PHE A 67 -0.47 4.29 -3.41
CA PHE A 67 0.55 4.25 -2.38
C PHE A 67 -0.13 3.97 -1.04
N CYS A 68 -0.12 2.69 -0.69
CA CYS A 68 -0.59 2.19 0.58
C CYS A 68 0.56 2.09 1.58
N TYR A 69 0.23 2.28 2.85
CA TYR A 69 1.12 1.97 3.95
C TYR A 69 0.41 0.97 4.86
N TYR A 70 1.14 -0.06 5.25
CA TYR A 70 0.75 -1.00 6.28
C TYR A 70 1.72 -0.94 7.44
N TYR A 71 1.17 -1.13 8.63
CA TYR A 71 1.94 -1.29 9.84
C TYR A 71 1.57 -2.59 10.54
N ILE A 72 2.57 -3.43 10.79
CA ILE A 72 2.47 -4.60 11.65
C ILE A 72 3.15 -4.26 12.97
N ASN A 73 2.33 -4.05 14.00
CA ASN A 73 2.80 -3.95 15.37
C ASN A 73 3.04 -5.34 15.94
N PHE A 74 4.30 -5.80 16.00
CA PHE A 74 4.63 -7.08 16.64
C PHE A 74 4.45 -7.08 18.16
N SER A 75 4.31 -5.91 18.79
CA SER A 75 3.87 -5.80 20.18
C SER A 75 2.35 -6.00 20.33
N ASN A 76 1.58 -6.00 19.24
CA ASN A 76 0.16 -6.28 19.26
C ASN A 76 -0.08 -7.79 18.98
N PRO A 77 -0.68 -8.53 19.92
CA PRO A 77 -1.00 -9.95 19.72
C PRO A 77 -1.98 -10.21 18.56
N ASN A 78 -2.70 -9.17 18.12
CA ASN A 78 -3.62 -9.16 16.99
C ASN A 78 -3.14 -8.18 15.92
N ALA A 79 -1.93 -8.39 15.39
CA ALA A 79 -1.45 -7.67 14.22
C ALA A 79 -2.49 -7.75 13.10
N HIS A 80 -3.02 -6.59 12.71
CA HIS A 80 -4.04 -6.47 11.69
C HIS A 80 -3.63 -5.39 10.70
N TRP A 81 -4.14 -5.54 9.49
CA TRP A 81 -3.94 -4.60 8.41
C TRP A 81 -4.64 -3.30 8.73
N ILE A 82 -3.88 -2.22 8.83
CA ILE A 82 -4.43 -0.87 8.86
C ILE A 82 -4.21 -0.29 7.47
N PHE A 83 -5.29 -0.16 6.71
CA PHE A 83 -5.29 0.58 5.46
C PHE A 83 -5.48 2.05 5.81
N ALA A 84 -4.52 2.90 5.47
CA ALA A 84 -4.75 4.34 5.57
C ALA A 84 -5.97 4.69 4.69
N GLN A 85 -6.97 5.30 5.31
CA GLN A 85 -8.18 5.79 4.64
C GLN A 85 -7.83 6.84 3.54
N PHE A 86 -6.62 7.41 3.60
CA PHE A 86 -6.10 8.42 2.68
C PHE A 86 -4.88 7.92 1.91
N ALA A 87 -4.94 6.70 1.38
CA ALA A 87 -3.90 6.21 0.48
C ALA A 87 -3.80 7.16 -0.73
N LEU A 88 -2.61 7.68 -1.00
CA LEU A 88 -2.39 8.54 -2.16
C LEU A 88 -2.61 7.70 -3.42
N THR A 89 -3.48 8.16 -4.31
CA THR A 89 -3.66 7.62 -5.66
C THR A 89 -3.13 8.62 -6.68
N LEU A 90 -2.42 8.13 -7.69
CA LEU A 90 -1.89 8.93 -8.79
C LEU A 90 -2.13 8.21 -10.10
N THR A 91 -2.66 8.90 -11.12
CA THR A 91 -2.58 8.41 -12.50
C THR A 91 -1.10 8.36 -12.95
N LYS A 92 -0.84 7.73 -14.09
CA LYS A 92 0.51 7.72 -14.68
C LYS A 92 1.04 9.13 -14.93
N GLU A 93 0.21 10.03 -15.46
CA GLU A 93 0.58 11.42 -15.74
C GLU A 93 0.89 12.18 -14.45
N GLN A 94 0.05 12.01 -13.42
CA GLN A 94 0.27 12.62 -12.11
C GLN A 94 1.53 12.09 -11.43
N TYR A 95 1.83 10.79 -11.56
CA TYR A 95 3.06 10.19 -11.08
C TYR A 95 4.30 10.79 -11.75
N LEU A 96 4.29 10.95 -13.07
CA LEU A 96 5.42 11.54 -13.81
C LEU A 96 5.69 12.99 -13.39
N GLU A 97 4.63 13.78 -13.23
CA GLU A 97 4.75 15.15 -12.73
C GLU A 97 5.25 15.18 -11.28
N PHE A 98 4.75 14.30 -10.43
CA PHE A 98 5.22 14.17 -9.05
C PHE A 98 6.71 13.81 -9.00
N HIS A 99 7.12 12.80 -9.76
CA HIS A 99 8.52 12.35 -9.84
C HIS A 99 9.44 13.48 -10.30
N LYS A 100 9.05 14.24 -11.33
CA LYS A 100 9.81 15.41 -11.80
C LYS A 100 10.02 16.43 -10.68
N ARG A 101 8.96 16.77 -9.94
CA ARG A 101 9.04 17.72 -8.81
C ARG A 101 9.94 17.22 -7.68
N MET A 102 9.92 15.91 -7.41
CA MET A 102 10.78 15.29 -6.40
C MET A 102 12.26 15.45 -6.77
N GLN A 103 12.60 15.24 -8.05
CA GLN A 103 13.96 15.44 -8.58
C GLN A 103 14.38 16.92 -8.52
N GLU A 104 13.52 17.84 -8.95
CA GLU A 104 13.79 19.28 -8.91
C GLU A 104 14.08 19.79 -7.49
N LYS A 105 13.48 19.15 -6.48
CA LYS A 105 13.68 19.48 -5.06
C LYS A 105 14.80 18.70 -4.38
N GLY A 106 15.44 17.76 -5.09
CA GLY A 106 16.50 16.91 -4.54
C GLY A 106 16.03 15.95 -3.45
N TRP A 107 14.76 15.52 -3.48
CA TRP A 107 14.24 14.50 -2.54
C TRP A 107 14.58 13.08 -3.01
N ILE A 108 14.80 12.90 -4.31
CA ILE A 108 15.31 11.70 -4.98
C ILE A 108 16.33 12.09 -6.04
#